data_AF-A0A7R9BVE9-F1
#
_entry.id   AF-A0A7R9BVE9-F1
#
_cell.length_a   1.000
_cell.length_b   1.000
_cell.length_c   1.000
_cell.angle_alpha   90.00
_cell.angle_beta   90.00
_cell.angle_gamma   90.00
#
_symmetry.space_group_name_H-M   'P 1'
#
loop_
_entity.id
_entity.type
_entity.pdbx_description
1 polymer ?
#
loop_
_entity_poly.entity_id
_entity_poly.type
_entity_poly.pdbx_seq_one_letter_code
_entity_poly.pdbx_strand_id
1 'polypeptide(L)'
;MKDCDLGSDYYKILLERFAQYNFPTQPNYNDHELYCGGFSRQWQKNGGKCGICGDAWDLPQPRPNEAGGKYGSGLIVRKLVKNGPVKIKVELTANHAGFFEFRLCPNNNPKKTASDRCFDKYLLERMDGSGARYFPTPGRSEVFTNAVF
;
A
#
# COMPACT_ATOMS: atom_id res chain seq x y z
N MET A 1 -3.38 -0.46 2.39
CA MET A 1 -2.19 -0.23 1.53
C MET A 1 -0.98 0.02 2.44
N LYS A 2 0.20 -0.47 2.04
CA LYS A 2 1.41 -0.52 2.86
C LYS A 2 2.54 0.21 2.11
N ASP A 3 2.97 1.39 2.59
CA ASP A 3 3.99 2.22 1.90
C ASP A 3 5.33 2.29 2.65
N CYS A 4 6.43 2.26 1.90
CA CYS A 4 7.81 2.18 2.40
C CYS A 4 8.61 3.48 2.15
N ASP A 5 9.18 4.11 3.21
CA ASP A 5 10.40 4.99 3.26
C ASP A 5 10.30 6.20 4.24
N LEU A 6 11.40 6.45 5.00
CA LEU A 6 11.59 7.57 5.95
C LEU A 6 12.79 8.46 5.53
N GLY A 7 12.59 9.78 5.54
CA GLY A 7 13.64 10.80 5.68
C GLY A 7 13.56 11.51 7.03
N SER A 8 14.61 12.22 7.46
CA SER A 8 14.74 12.85 8.79
C SER A 8 13.59 13.81 9.16
N ASP A 9 12.99 14.48 8.17
CA ASP A 9 11.93 15.49 8.37
C ASP A 9 10.67 15.24 7.51
N TYR A 10 10.70 14.22 6.65
CA TYR A 10 9.65 13.93 5.69
C TYR A 10 9.44 12.41 5.49
N TYR A 11 8.19 11.98 5.37
CA TYR A 11 7.82 10.65 4.87
C TYR A 11 7.89 10.62 3.34
N LYS A 12 8.36 9.51 2.78
CA LYS A 12 8.42 9.29 1.34
C LYS A 12 7.52 8.12 0.99
N ILE A 13 6.60 8.33 0.05
CA ILE A 13 5.68 7.29 -0.41
C ILE A 13 6.18 6.73 -1.76
N LEU A 14 5.98 5.43 -1.96
CA LEU A 14 6.08 4.73 -3.24
C LEU A 14 4.64 4.44 -3.72
N LEU A 15 4.29 4.74 -4.96
CA LEU A 15 2.94 4.52 -5.50
C LEU A 15 2.94 3.29 -6.40
N GLU A 16 2.08 2.32 -6.20
CA GLU A 16 2.06 1.14 -7.08
C GLU A 16 1.54 1.45 -8.51
N ARG A 17 0.82 2.57 -8.71
CA ARG A 17 0.30 3.03 -10.01
C ARG A 17 1.16 4.09 -10.69
N PHE A 18 2.47 3.89 -10.72
CA PHE A 18 3.42 4.86 -11.27
C PHE A 18 3.12 5.29 -12.73
N ALA A 19 2.79 4.35 -13.62
CA ALA A 19 2.62 4.63 -15.05
C ALA A 19 1.41 5.53 -15.37
N GLN A 20 0.33 5.45 -14.59
CA GLN A 20 -0.88 6.28 -14.77
C GLN A 20 -0.59 7.77 -14.50
N TYR A 21 0.46 8.07 -13.75
CA TYR A 21 0.90 9.43 -13.41
C TYR A 21 2.18 9.84 -14.17
N ASN A 22 2.49 9.18 -15.29
CA ASN A 22 3.66 9.47 -16.14
C ASN A 22 5.03 9.33 -15.43
N PHE A 23 5.12 8.48 -14.40
CA PHE A 23 6.43 8.14 -13.83
C PHE A 23 7.19 7.14 -14.73
N PRO A 24 8.53 7.23 -14.82
CA PRO A 24 9.36 6.38 -15.67
C PRO A 24 9.54 4.98 -15.06
N THR A 25 8.47 4.19 -15.05
CA THR A 25 8.41 2.85 -14.45
C THR A 25 7.68 1.88 -15.37
N GLN A 26 7.90 0.58 -15.19
CA GLN A 26 7.13 -0.43 -15.91
C GLN A 26 5.64 -0.39 -15.50
N PRO A 27 4.69 -0.30 -16.45
CA PRO A 27 3.26 -0.32 -16.12
C PRO A 27 2.84 -1.69 -15.56
N ASN A 28 2.02 -1.64 -14.51
CA ASN A 28 1.23 -2.78 -14.05
C ASN A 28 -0.23 -2.57 -14.47
N TYR A 29 -0.64 -3.19 -15.58
CA TYR A 29 -2.02 -3.08 -16.09
C TYR A 29 -3.05 -3.79 -15.19
N ASN A 30 -2.60 -4.64 -14.28
CA ASN A 30 -3.41 -5.38 -13.32
C ASN A 30 -3.10 -4.88 -11.89
N ASP A 31 -2.85 -3.59 -11.73
CA ASP A 31 -2.62 -2.92 -10.45
C ASP A 31 -3.80 -3.04 -9.46
N HIS A 32 -5.01 -3.24 -9.96
CA HIS A 32 -6.22 -3.54 -9.18
C HIS A 32 -6.33 -5.01 -8.77
N GLU A 33 -5.41 -5.88 -9.20
CA GLU A 33 -5.43 -7.32 -8.95
C GLU A 33 -4.48 -7.78 -7.82
N LEU A 34 -4.08 -6.87 -6.94
CA LEU A 34 -3.20 -7.14 -5.80
C LEU A 34 -3.98 -7.72 -4.60
N TYR A 35 -4.77 -8.76 -4.84
CA TYR A 35 -5.63 -9.46 -3.87
C TYR A 35 -5.01 -10.78 -3.39
N CYS A 36 -3.72 -10.75 -3.03
CA CYS A 36 -2.97 -11.87 -2.45
C CYS A 36 -2.87 -13.10 -3.37
N GLY A 37 -3.02 -12.89 -4.68
CA GLY A 37 -3.03 -13.96 -5.69
C GLY A 37 -4.34 -14.74 -5.81
N GLY A 38 -5.44 -14.25 -5.23
CA GLY A 38 -6.74 -14.92 -5.28
C GLY A 38 -7.15 -15.58 -3.97
N PHE A 39 -8.46 -15.58 -3.70
CA PHE A 39 -9.05 -16.15 -2.48
C PHE A 39 -8.60 -17.60 -2.24
N SER A 40 -8.72 -18.47 -3.26
CA SER A 40 -8.32 -19.88 -3.13
C SER A 40 -6.81 -20.00 -2.83
N ARG A 41 -5.95 -19.28 -3.56
CA ARG A 41 -4.50 -19.31 -3.34
C ARG A 41 -4.12 -18.80 -1.94
N GLN A 42 -4.74 -17.71 -1.50
CA GLN A 42 -4.51 -17.15 -0.18
C GLN A 42 -4.91 -18.13 0.93
N TRP A 43 -6.15 -18.63 0.91
CA TRP A 43 -6.71 -19.37 2.05
C TRP A 43 -6.43 -20.87 2.01
N GLN A 44 -6.51 -21.50 0.83
CA GLN A 44 -6.37 -22.95 0.70
C GLN A 44 -4.91 -23.38 0.59
N LYS A 45 -4.04 -22.55 -0.02
CA LYS A 45 -2.60 -22.87 -0.20
C LYS A 45 -1.70 -22.12 0.78
N ASN A 46 -1.91 -20.81 0.94
CA ASN A 46 -0.99 -19.96 1.70
C ASN A 46 -1.39 -19.77 3.17
N GLY A 47 -2.43 -20.46 3.65
CA GLY A 47 -2.87 -20.42 5.05
C GLY A 47 -3.29 -19.02 5.51
N GLY A 48 -3.94 -18.26 4.63
CA GLY A 48 -4.39 -16.88 4.88
C GLY A 48 -3.32 -15.81 4.66
N LYS A 49 -2.06 -16.20 4.41
CA LYS A 49 -0.94 -15.25 4.25
C LYS A 49 -0.99 -14.52 2.92
N CYS A 50 -0.49 -13.28 2.93
CA CYS A 50 -0.42 -12.39 1.77
C CYS A 50 0.99 -11.77 1.68
N GLY A 51 1.45 -11.44 0.47
CA GLY A 51 2.62 -10.57 0.31
C GLY A 51 2.34 -9.17 0.85
N ILE A 52 3.38 -8.46 1.31
CA ILE A 52 3.19 -7.18 2.00
C ILE A 52 2.68 -6.07 1.07
N CYS A 53 2.86 -6.26 -0.24
CA CYS A 53 2.40 -5.39 -1.31
C CYS A 53 1.25 -6.04 -2.13
N GLY A 54 0.50 -6.97 -1.54
CA GLY A 54 -0.68 -7.60 -2.18
C GLY A 54 -0.38 -8.72 -3.18
N ASP A 55 0.90 -8.99 -3.46
CA ASP A 55 1.34 -10.18 -4.21
C ASP A 55 0.96 -11.50 -3.52
N ALA A 56 0.94 -12.59 -4.29
CA ALA A 56 0.76 -13.92 -3.71
C ALA A 56 1.92 -14.32 -2.80
N TRP A 57 1.61 -14.80 -1.59
CA TRP A 57 2.60 -15.06 -0.55
C TRP A 57 3.66 -16.12 -0.94
N ASP A 58 3.31 -17.10 -1.76
CA ASP A 58 4.20 -18.18 -2.20
C ASP A 58 5.10 -17.81 -3.39
N LEU A 59 5.05 -16.57 -3.89
CA LEU A 59 6.04 -16.10 -4.87
C LEU A 59 7.42 -15.88 -4.22
N PRO A 60 8.52 -16.11 -4.96
CA PRO A 60 9.86 -15.82 -4.46
C PRO A 60 10.02 -14.33 -4.16
N GLN A 61 10.80 -14.01 -3.13
CA GLN A 61 11.14 -12.63 -2.81
C GLN A 61 12.39 -12.16 -3.59
N PRO A 62 12.46 -10.89 -3.99
CA PRO A 62 11.39 -9.89 -3.87
C PRO A 62 10.23 -10.20 -4.83
N ARG A 63 9.00 -10.14 -4.32
CA ARG A 63 7.79 -10.31 -5.14
C ARG A 63 7.64 -9.10 -6.09
N PRO A 64 6.85 -9.20 -7.17
CA PRO A 64 6.79 -8.15 -8.18
C PRO A 64 6.58 -6.72 -7.64
N ASN A 65 5.73 -6.52 -6.64
CA ASN A 65 5.43 -5.20 -6.07
C ASN A 65 6.29 -4.83 -4.85
N GLU A 66 7.12 -5.75 -4.36
CA GLU A 66 8.03 -5.49 -3.26
C GLU A 66 9.27 -4.71 -3.70
N ALA A 67 9.97 -4.09 -2.75
CA ALA A 67 11.21 -3.36 -3.00
C ALA A 67 12.26 -4.27 -3.67
N GLY A 68 12.78 -3.85 -4.83
CA GLY A 68 13.68 -4.65 -5.67
C GLY A 68 12.97 -5.64 -6.61
N GLY A 69 11.64 -5.73 -6.53
CA GLY A 69 10.80 -6.43 -7.49
C GLY A 69 10.59 -5.65 -8.79
N LYS A 70 9.89 -6.28 -9.74
CA LYS A 70 9.61 -5.74 -11.08
C LYS A 70 9.00 -4.33 -11.07
N TYR A 71 8.09 -4.07 -10.14
CA TYR A 71 7.37 -2.80 -9.98
C TYR A 71 7.90 -1.96 -8.80
N GLY A 72 8.63 -2.58 -7.86
CA GLY A 72 9.26 -1.92 -6.72
C GLY A 72 10.55 -1.17 -7.07
N SER A 73 10.45 -0.17 -7.96
CA SER A 73 11.57 0.63 -8.48
C SER A 73 12.28 1.52 -7.45
N GLY A 74 11.66 1.75 -6.29
CA GLY A 74 12.18 2.67 -5.27
C GLY A 74 11.98 4.15 -5.61
N LEU A 75 11.19 4.46 -6.64
CA LEU A 75 10.89 5.83 -7.04
C LEU A 75 9.98 6.52 -6.02
N ILE A 76 10.48 7.59 -5.42
CA ILE A 76 9.73 8.41 -4.46
C ILE A 76 8.73 9.29 -5.22
N VAL A 77 7.43 9.11 -4.95
CA VAL A 77 6.35 9.83 -5.66
C VAL A 77 5.80 11.02 -4.88
N ARG A 78 6.05 11.05 -3.57
CA ARG A 78 5.58 12.12 -2.71
C ARG A 78 6.48 12.26 -1.50
N LYS A 79 6.78 13.51 -1.12
CA LYS A 79 7.36 13.87 0.17
C LYS A 79 6.27 14.49 1.03
N LEU A 80 6.17 14.06 2.27
CA LEU A 80 5.13 14.48 3.21
C LEU A 80 5.77 14.93 4.52
N VAL A 81 5.28 16.02 5.09
CA VAL A 81 5.81 16.53 6.37
C VAL A 81 5.48 15.54 7.48
N LYS A 82 6.43 15.28 8.37
CA LYS A 82 6.20 14.44 9.53
C LYS A 82 5.08 15.02 10.41
N ASN A 83 4.17 14.19 10.90
CA ASN A 83 2.98 14.61 11.66
C ASN A 83 2.05 15.58 10.90
N GLY A 84 2.23 15.72 9.59
CA GLY A 84 1.37 16.53 8.73
C GLY A 84 0.13 15.75 8.26
N PRO A 85 -0.90 16.47 7.78
CA PRO A 85 -2.07 15.87 7.19
C PRO A 85 -1.75 15.20 5.84
N VAL A 86 -2.37 14.04 5.61
CA VAL A 86 -2.19 13.24 4.40
C VAL A 86 -3.54 12.91 3.82
N LYS A 87 -3.80 13.44 2.63
CA LYS A 87 -4.96 13.05 1.84
C LYS A 87 -4.65 11.75 1.10
N ILE A 88 -5.39 10.71 1.43
CA ILE A 88 -5.34 9.39 0.79
C ILE A 88 -6.57 9.25 -0.10
N LYS A 89 -6.36 8.83 -1.35
CA LYS A 89 -7.42 8.49 -2.31
C LYS A 89 -7.36 7.00 -2.61
N VAL A 90 -8.49 6.32 -2.52
CA VAL A 90 -8.66 4.93 -2.98
C VAL A 90 -9.62 4.94 -4.16
N GLU A 91 -9.19 4.34 -5.26
CA GLU A 91 -10.03 4.08 -6.43
C GLU A 91 -10.54 2.64 -6.35
N LEU A 92 -11.86 2.48 -6.39
CA LEU A 92 -12.55 1.21 -6.29
C LEU A 92 -13.13 0.83 -7.64
N THR A 93 -12.59 -0.22 -8.24
CA THR A 93 -13.17 -0.87 -9.42
C THR A 93 -14.34 -1.77 -9.04
N ALA A 94 -14.31 -2.37 -7.85
CA ALA A 94 -15.39 -3.15 -7.27
C ALA A 94 -15.46 -2.93 -5.74
N ASN A 95 -16.68 -2.75 -5.20
CA ASN A 95 -16.90 -2.63 -3.77
C ASN A 95 -17.37 -3.98 -3.21
N HIS A 96 -16.48 -4.69 -2.51
CA HIS A 96 -16.75 -5.99 -1.88
C HIS A 96 -17.11 -5.86 -0.38
N ALA A 97 -17.54 -4.68 0.06
CA ALA A 97 -17.71 -4.32 1.47
C ALA A 97 -16.41 -4.45 2.29
N GLY A 98 -16.49 -4.22 3.61
CA GLY A 98 -15.34 -4.25 4.52
C GLY A 98 -14.77 -2.85 4.83
N PHE A 99 -13.46 -2.78 5.07
CA PHE A 99 -12.80 -1.54 5.44
C PHE A 99 -11.37 -1.44 4.90
N PHE A 100 -10.85 -0.23 4.84
CA PHE A 100 -9.44 0.06 4.59
C PHE A 100 -8.72 0.46 5.87
N GLU A 101 -7.47 0.04 5.97
CA GLU A 101 -6.48 0.54 6.90
C GLU A 101 -5.21 0.90 6.12
N PHE A 102 -4.49 1.89 6.62
CA PHE A 102 -3.26 2.39 6.03
C PHE A 102 -2.13 2.25 7.05
N ARG A 103 -1.00 1.70 6.61
CA ARG A 103 0.18 1.50 7.44
C ARG A 103 1.40 2.02 6.70
N LEU A 104 2.33 2.58 7.44
CA LEU A 104 3.64 2.95 6.94
C LEU A 104 4.73 2.05 7.48
N CYS A 105 5.83 1.93 6.75
CA CYS A 105 7.06 1.36 7.29
C CYS A 105 8.24 2.26 6.93
N PRO A 106 9.04 2.67 7.93
CA PRO A 106 10.38 3.19 7.70
C PRO A 106 11.24 2.22 6.89
N ASN A 107 11.62 2.61 5.67
CA ASN A 107 12.42 1.77 4.80
C ASN A 107 13.44 2.58 3.98
N ASN A 108 14.59 2.86 4.59
CA ASN A 108 15.64 3.68 3.99
C ASN A 108 16.47 2.93 2.92
N ASN A 109 16.00 1.77 2.45
CA ASN A 109 16.67 0.99 1.42
C ASN A 109 15.66 0.53 0.35
N PRO A 110 15.66 1.14 -0.84
CA PRO A 110 14.70 0.83 -1.91
C PRO A 110 14.88 -0.57 -2.52
N LYS A 111 15.93 -1.31 -2.15
CA LYS A 111 16.19 -2.69 -2.58
C LYS A 111 15.88 -3.72 -1.49
N LYS A 112 15.45 -3.28 -0.31
CA LYS A 112 15.13 -4.17 0.81
C LYS A 112 13.65 -4.11 1.10
N THR A 113 12.99 -5.25 0.98
CA THR A 113 11.58 -5.41 1.32
C THR A 113 11.35 -5.10 2.81
N ALA A 114 10.32 -4.30 3.11
CA ALA A 114 9.86 -4.07 4.47
C ALA A 114 9.31 -5.36 5.10
N SER A 115 9.03 -5.35 6.40
CA SER A 115 8.37 -6.49 7.07
C SER A 115 6.98 -6.13 7.53
N ASP A 116 6.08 -7.13 7.62
CA ASP A 116 4.76 -6.94 8.23
C ASP A 116 4.86 -6.34 9.63
N ARG A 117 5.81 -6.83 10.43
CA ARG A 117 6.10 -6.31 11.77
C ARG A 117 6.45 -4.83 11.78
N CYS A 118 7.04 -4.31 10.70
CA CYS A 118 7.31 -2.89 10.59
C CYS A 118 6.00 -2.11 10.39
N PHE A 119 5.18 -2.54 9.42
CA PHE A 119 3.90 -1.91 9.14
C PHE A 119 2.94 -1.91 10.34
N ASP A 120 2.92 -3.00 11.10
CA ASP A 120 2.05 -3.14 12.27
C ASP A 120 2.37 -2.13 13.39
N LYS A 121 3.56 -1.51 13.36
CA LYS A 121 3.93 -0.46 14.33
C LYS A 121 3.42 0.92 13.96
N TYR A 122 3.08 1.18 12.70
CA TYR A 122 2.72 2.51 12.21
C TYR A 122 1.38 2.47 11.46
N LEU A 123 0.34 2.06 12.19
CA LEU A 123 -1.05 2.19 11.74
C LEU A 123 -1.44 3.67 11.74
N LEU A 124 -2.02 4.14 10.64
CA LEU A 124 -2.43 5.53 10.49
C LEU A 124 -3.84 5.74 11.01
N GLU A 125 -3.97 6.69 11.93
CA GLU A 125 -5.25 7.13 12.45
C GLU A 125 -5.88 8.20 11.54
N ARG A 126 -7.20 8.15 11.42
CA ARG A 126 -7.96 9.16 10.67
C ARG A 126 -8.03 10.45 11.47
N MET A 127 -7.87 11.58 10.77
CA MET A 127 -7.89 12.91 11.39
C MET A 127 -9.23 13.30 12.02
N ASP A 128 -10.31 12.64 11.63
CA ASP A 128 -11.66 12.87 12.17
C ASP A 128 -11.92 12.14 13.49
N GLY A 129 -10.93 11.42 14.03
CA GLY A 129 -11.03 10.71 15.30
C GLY A 129 -11.87 9.43 15.26
N SER A 130 -12.30 8.97 14.08
CA SER A 130 -13.11 7.75 13.93
C SER A 130 -12.31 6.44 13.93
N GLY A 131 -11.02 6.51 14.29
CA GLY A 131 -10.08 5.40 14.33
C GLY A 131 -9.42 5.11 12.97
N ALA A 132 -8.63 4.04 12.89
CA ALA A 132 -7.86 3.71 11.69
C ALA A 132 -8.68 3.10 10.53
N ARG A 133 -9.88 2.58 10.83
CA ARG A 133 -10.71 1.89 9.83
C ARG A 133 -11.56 2.87 9.05
N TYR A 134 -11.51 2.76 7.73
CA TYR A 134 -12.40 3.47 6.83
C TYR A 134 -13.36 2.50 6.15
N PHE A 135 -14.67 2.73 6.26
CA PHE A 135 -15.70 1.90 5.62
C PHE A 135 -16.21 2.59 4.35
N PRO A 136 -15.94 2.06 3.14
CA PRO A 136 -16.41 2.67 1.91
C PRO A 136 -17.93 2.57 1.76
N THR A 137 -18.56 3.71 1.48
CA THR A 137 -19.99 3.76 1.15
C THR A 137 -20.25 3.01 -0.16
N PRO A 138 -21.30 2.18 -0.25
CA PRO A 138 -21.72 1.56 -1.50
C PRO A 138 -21.95 2.60 -2.61
N GLY A 139 -21.63 2.25 -3.85
CA GLY A 139 -21.89 3.11 -5.03
C GLY A 139 -20.86 4.23 -5.28
N ARG A 140 -19.80 4.35 -4.47
CA ARG A 140 -18.67 5.27 -4.76
C ARG A 140 -17.49 4.52 -5.39
N SER A 141 -17.03 5.02 -6.52
CA SER A 141 -15.80 4.58 -7.20
C SER A 141 -14.54 5.26 -6.64
N GLU A 142 -14.69 6.38 -5.94
CA GLU A 142 -13.57 7.09 -5.31
C GLU A 142 -13.86 7.39 -3.84
N VAL A 143 -12.83 7.16 -3.03
CA VAL A 143 -12.86 7.32 -1.58
C VAL A 143 -11.72 8.23 -1.17
N PHE A 144 -12.00 9.20 -0.29
CA PHE A 144 -11.00 10.09 0.27
C PHE A 144 -11.00 9.99 1.79
N THR A 145 -9.82 9.90 2.39
CA THR A 145 -9.64 10.02 3.83
C THR A 145 -8.42 10.87 4.14
N ASN A 146 -8.48 11.62 5.25
CA ASN A 146 -7.34 12.36 5.76
C ASN A 146 -6.78 11.61 6.98
N ALA A 147 -5.49 11.34 6.94
CA ALA A 147 -4.76 10.70 8.03
C ALA A 147 -3.60 11.61 8.49
N VAL A 148 -3.08 11.35 9.69
CA VAL A 148 -1.85 11.98 10.20
C VAL A 148 -0.81 10.91 10.44
N PHE A 149 0.45 11.28 10.16
CA PHE A 149 1.62 10.42 10.37
C PHE A 149 2.33 10.63 11.70
#